data_AF-A0A9W7MNN5-F1
#
_entry.id   AF-A0A9W7MNN5-F1
#
_cell.length_a   1.000
_cell.length_b   1.000
_cell.length_c   1.000
_cell.angle_alpha   90.00
_cell.angle_beta   90.00
_cell.angle_gamma   90.00
#
_symmetry.space_group_name_H-M   'P 1'
#
loop_
_entity.id
_entity.type
_entity.pdbx_description
1 polymer ?
#
loop_
_entity_poly.entity_id
_entity_poly.type
_entity_poly.pdbx_seq_one_letter_code
_entity_poly.pdbx_strand_id
1 'polypeptide(L)'
;MRQWWGIDTIFPVSFDAFFVIDFHSVFTGCMKMWWVASVTALLWSLWLAKNEYIFRGKCLNLAELCFLVKLQSYYWIKVDRRGEVFPESIWWTCPAQFEVSAQPKRVRVGRCWQPPLRGVLKFNTDGSARGKPGPAGFGGVMRDEDSRILGLFSGPLGVMDSNEAEVRAIAFALGLIQEREWRKGCVIIESDSQVALSWVTQSTKHPWRLWEVFLAIDQACQVAYDIQFCYVPREANGFADVLAKEGVDRISTFVACI
;
A
#
# COMPACT_ATOMS: atom_id res chain seq x y z
N MET A 1 -10.43 -3.47 -43.34
CA MET A 1 -9.92 -4.03 -42.07
C MET A 1 -9.27 -5.37 -42.41
N ARG A 2 -7.98 -5.59 -42.12
CA ARG A 2 -7.27 -6.83 -42.51
C ARG A 2 -7.68 -7.96 -41.55
N GLN A 3 -8.46 -8.94 -42.02
CA GLN A 3 -8.72 -10.19 -41.30
C GLN A 3 -7.45 -11.05 -41.34
N TRP A 4 -6.74 -11.10 -40.22
CA TRP A 4 -5.72 -12.12 -40.01
C TRP A 4 -6.42 -13.38 -39.48
N TRP A 5 -6.15 -14.55 -40.09
CA TRP A 5 -6.55 -15.90 -39.63
C TRP A 5 -7.98 -16.40 -39.85
N GLY A 6 -8.84 -15.69 -40.60
CA GLY A 6 -10.20 -16.18 -40.91
C GLY A 6 -11.12 -16.32 -39.69
N ILE A 7 -10.77 -15.67 -38.58
CA ILE A 7 -11.61 -15.58 -37.39
C ILE A 7 -12.47 -14.33 -37.52
N ASP A 8 -13.78 -14.51 -37.64
CA ASP A 8 -14.74 -13.42 -37.51
C ASP A 8 -14.73 -12.93 -36.05
N THR A 9 -14.05 -11.82 -35.83
CA THR A 9 -13.98 -11.19 -34.51
C THR A 9 -15.29 -10.44 -34.29
N ILE A 10 -16.20 -11.05 -33.51
CA ILE A 10 -17.37 -10.35 -32.98
C ILE A 10 -16.84 -9.38 -31.93
N PHE A 11 -16.59 -8.14 -32.31
CA PHE A 11 -16.35 -7.09 -31.32
C PHE A 11 -17.69 -6.73 -30.69
N PRO A 12 -17.84 -6.90 -29.37
CA PRO A 12 -19.05 -6.49 -28.70
C PRO A 12 -19.23 -4.98 -28.87
N VAL A 13 -20.44 -4.60 -29.30
CA VAL A 13 -20.82 -3.20 -29.59
C VAL A 13 -20.95 -2.34 -28.33
N SER A 14 -20.93 -2.96 -27.15
CA SER A 14 -20.95 -2.28 -25.86
C SER A 14 -20.26 -3.11 -24.78
N PHE A 15 -19.88 -2.46 -23.68
CA PHE A 15 -19.37 -3.15 -22.48
C PHE A 15 -20.33 -4.24 -22.00
N ASP A 16 -21.64 -3.98 -22.02
CA ASP A 16 -22.64 -4.96 -21.60
C ASP A 16 -22.69 -6.16 -22.55
N ALA A 17 -22.55 -5.94 -23.86
CA ALA A 17 -22.50 -7.01 -24.85
C ALA A 17 -21.28 -7.92 -24.66
N PHE A 18 -20.11 -7.37 -24.30
CA PHE A 18 -18.91 -8.16 -24.01
C PHE A 18 -19.15 -9.16 -22.88
N PHE A 19 -19.69 -8.70 -21.76
CA PHE A 19 -19.89 -9.54 -20.58
C PHE A 19 -21.00 -10.57 -20.73
N VAL A 20 -22.06 -10.24 -21.47
CA VAL A 20 -23.11 -11.21 -21.78
C VAL A 20 -22.57 -12.34 -22.66
N ILE A 21 -21.71 -12.02 -23.62
CA ILE A 21 -21.10 -12.99 -24.55
C ILE A 21 -20.08 -13.87 -23.84
N ASP A 22 -19.15 -13.29 -23.08
CA ASP A 22 -17.98 -14.02 -22.56
C ASP A 22 -18.19 -14.60 -21.15
N PHE A 23 -19.12 -14.05 -20.35
CA PHE A 23 -19.28 -14.42 -18.93
C PHE A 23 -20.72 -14.78 -18.53
N HIS A 24 -21.67 -14.80 -19.48
CA HIS A 24 -23.10 -15.02 -19.23
C HIS A 24 -23.67 -14.17 -18.08
N SER A 25 -23.11 -12.98 -17.87
CA SER A 25 -23.38 -12.15 -16.69
C SER A 25 -23.74 -10.73 -17.10
N VAL A 26 -24.75 -10.13 -16.45
CA VAL A 26 -25.10 -8.73 -16.62
C VAL A 26 -24.70 -7.98 -15.35
N PHE A 27 -23.61 -7.21 -15.42
CA PHE A 27 -23.20 -6.36 -14.31
C PHE A 27 -24.01 -5.05 -14.33
N THR A 28 -24.68 -4.75 -13.22
CA THR A 28 -25.45 -3.50 -13.05
C THR A 28 -24.94 -2.71 -11.84
N GLY A 29 -25.24 -1.40 -11.81
CA GLY A 29 -24.93 -0.53 -10.67
C GLY A 29 -23.43 -0.50 -10.30
N CYS A 30 -23.13 -0.69 -9.02
CA CYS A 30 -21.77 -0.62 -8.46
C CYS A 30 -20.82 -1.69 -9.01
N MET A 31 -21.31 -2.91 -9.25
CA MET A 31 -20.47 -4.01 -9.72
C MET A 31 -19.91 -3.74 -11.12
N LYS A 32 -20.71 -3.13 -12.01
CA LYS A 32 -20.25 -2.72 -13.35
C LYS A 32 -19.06 -1.76 -13.25
N MET A 33 -19.17 -0.77 -12.37
CA MET A 33 -18.12 0.23 -12.17
C MET A 33 -16.83 -0.37 -11.61
N TRP A 34 -16.92 -1.30 -10.66
CA TRP A 34 -15.72 -1.97 -10.11
C TRP A 34 -14.98 -2.78 -11.14
N TRP A 35 -15.72 -3.47 -12.01
CA TRP A 35 -15.14 -4.18 -13.14
C TRP A 35 -14.46 -3.23 -14.12
N VAL A 36 -15.13 -2.15 -14.53
CA VAL A 36 -14.54 -1.13 -15.42
C VAL A 36 -13.27 -0.56 -14.80
N ALA A 37 -13.31 -0.17 -13.52
CA ALA A 37 -12.15 0.35 -12.80
C ALA A 37 -11.01 -0.69 -12.77
N SER A 38 -11.34 -1.95 -12.51
CA SER A 38 -10.35 -3.03 -12.41
C SER A 38 -9.69 -3.39 -13.74
N VAL A 39 -10.47 -3.48 -14.82
CA VAL A 39 -9.93 -3.71 -16.17
C VAL A 39 -9.09 -2.52 -16.61
N THR A 40 -9.54 -1.30 -16.34
CA THR A 40 -8.80 -0.09 -16.71
C THR A 40 -7.50 -0.02 -15.91
N ALA A 41 -7.51 -0.38 -14.62
CA ALA A 41 -6.32 -0.44 -13.77
C ALA A 41 -5.34 -1.51 -14.24
N LEU A 42 -5.85 -2.66 -14.71
CA LEU A 42 -5.05 -3.71 -15.34
C LEU A 42 -4.33 -3.20 -16.58
N LEU A 43 -5.08 -2.60 -17.53
CA LEU A 43 -4.51 -2.08 -18.77
C LEU A 43 -3.49 -0.97 -18.51
N TRP A 44 -3.80 -0.05 -17.59
CA TRP A 44 -2.90 1.02 -17.19
C TRP A 44 -1.63 0.48 -16.51
N SER A 45 -1.77 -0.47 -15.58
CA SER A 45 -0.63 -1.10 -14.90
C SER A 45 0.25 -1.89 -15.86
N LEU A 46 -0.33 -2.60 -16.84
CA LEU A 46 0.42 -3.28 -17.90
C LEU A 46 1.18 -2.28 -18.78
N TRP A 47 0.54 -1.16 -19.13
CA TRP A 47 1.19 -0.11 -19.90
C TRP A 47 2.37 0.50 -19.13
N LEU A 48 2.19 0.83 -17.84
CA LEU A 48 3.26 1.31 -16.97
C LEU A 48 4.38 0.29 -16.83
N ALA A 49 4.06 -0.99 -16.58
CA ALA A 49 5.06 -2.05 -16.44
C ALA A 49 5.88 -2.23 -17.71
N LYS A 50 5.23 -2.19 -18.89
CA LYS A 50 5.91 -2.22 -20.18
C LYS A 50 6.86 -1.04 -20.34
N ASN A 51 6.44 0.16 -19.99
CA ASN A 51 7.28 1.36 -20.11
C ASN A 51 8.47 1.34 -19.15
N GLU A 52 8.26 0.93 -17.89
CA GLU A 52 9.35 0.77 -16.91
C GLU A 52 10.38 -0.25 -17.41
N TYR A 53 9.94 -1.34 -18.03
CA TYR A 53 10.84 -2.32 -18.64
C TYR A 53 11.62 -1.72 -19.83
N ILE A 54 10.92 -1.07 -20.77
CA ILE A 54 11.54 -0.52 -21.99
C ILE A 54 12.53 0.61 -21.68
N PHE A 55 12.17 1.53 -20.78
CA PHE A 55 12.95 2.76 -20.57
C PHE A 55 13.91 2.68 -19.39
N ARG A 56 13.66 1.80 -18.42
CA ARG A 56 14.46 1.70 -17.18
C ARG A 56 14.99 0.29 -16.91
N GLY A 57 14.66 -0.70 -17.75
CA GLY A 57 15.08 -2.10 -17.57
C GLY A 57 14.46 -2.77 -16.35
N LYS A 58 13.48 -2.15 -15.70
CA LYS A 58 12.84 -2.67 -14.48
C LYS A 58 11.72 -3.63 -14.85
N CYS A 59 11.85 -4.90 -14.47
CA CYS A 59 10.81 -5.90 -14.67
C CYS A 59 9.95 -6.01 -13.41
N LEU A 60 8.63 -5.92 -13.55
CA LEU A 60 7.68 -6.20 -12.49
C LEU A 60 7.28 -7.68 -12.53
N ASN A 61 7.32 -8.35 -11.39
CA ASN A 61 6.78 -9.71 -11.30
C ASN A 61 5.25 -9.71 -11.24
N LEU A 62 4.63 -10.89 -11.43
CA LEU A 62 3.17 -11.00 -11.44
C LEU A 62 2.53 -10.55 -10.13
N ALA A 63 3.15 -10.80 -8.98
CA ALA A 63 2.64 -10.38 -7.68
C ALA A 63 2.63 -8.86 -7.53
N GLU A 64 3.70 -8.19 -7.98
CA GLU A 64 3.80 -6.72 -8.02
C GLU A 64 2.76 -6.10 -8.97
N LEU A 65 2.59 -6.69 -10.15
CA LEU A 65 1.58 -6.24 -11.10
C LEU A 65 0.18 -6.38 -10.53
N CYS A 66 -0.16 -7.56 -9.99
CA CYS A 66 -1.45 -7.79 -9.33
C CYS A 66 -1.69 -6.82 -8.17
N PHE A 67 -0.66 -6.52 -7.38
CA PHE A 67 -0.73 -5.53 -6.31
C PHE A 67 -1.05 -4.13 -6.85
N LEU A 68 -0.34 -3.66 -7.89
CA LEU A 68 -0.58 -2.35 -8.51
C LEU A 68 -1.97 -2.23 -9.11
N VAL A 69 -2.47 -3.30 -9.73
CA VAL A 69 -3.84 -3.34 -10.26
C VAL A 69 -4.85 -3.19 -9.12
N LYS A 70 -4.74 -4.01 -8.07
CA LYS A 70 -5.61 -3.89 -6.89
C LYS A 70 -5.55 -2.48 -6.29
N LEU A 71 -4.36 -1.89 -6.24
CA LEU A 71 -4.13 -0.55 -5.70
C LEU A 71 -4.86 0.52 -6.49
N GLN A 72 -4.65 0.57 -7.80
CA GLN A 72 -5.29 1.57 -8.67
C GLN A 72 -6.81 1.41 -8.67
N SER A 73 -7.29 0.18 -8.78
CA SER A 73 -8.73 -0.13 -8.70
C SER A 73 -9.35 0.41 -7.41
N TYR A 74 -8.72 0.16 -6.25
CA TYR A 74 -9.19 0.65 -4.96
C TYR A 74 -9.35 2.17 -4.97
N TYR A 75 -8.30 2.89 -5.38
CA TYR A 75 -8.30 4.34 -5.32
C TYR A 75 -9.29 4.97 -6.30
N TRP A 76 -9.43 4.41 -7.50
CA TRP A 76 -10.39 4.91 -8.48
C TRP A 76 -11.83 4.71 -8.00
N ILE A 77 -12.14 3.56 -7.40
CA ILE A 77 -13.46 3.29 -6.81
C ILE A 77 -13.72 4.21 -5.61
N LYS A 78 -12.71 4.41 -4.75
CA LYS A 78 -12.82 5.28 -3.56
C LYS A 78 -13.10 6.73 -3.93
N VAL A 79 -12.48 7.25 -5.00
CA VAL A 79 -12.68 8.64 -5.45
C VAL A 79 -14.11 8.89 -5.93
N ASP A 80 -14.71 7.92 -6.62
CA ASP A 80 -16.11 8.01 -7.08
C ASP A 80 -17.10 8.05 -5.89
N ARG A 81 -16.79 7.32 -4.82
CA ARG A 81 -17.68 7.13 -3.65
C ARG A 81 -17.33 8.00 -2.46
N ARG A 82 -17.32 9.32 -2.65
CA ARG A 82 -17.05 10.28 -1.57
C ARG A 82 -18.07 10.14 -0.43
N GLY A 83 -17.61 9.76 0.76
CA GLY A 83 -18.42 9.66 1.97
C GLY A 83 -18.85 8.25 2.39
N GLU A 84 -18.59 7.23 1.58
CA GLU A 84 -18.82 5.82 1.97
C GLU A 84 -17.59 5.26 2.72
N VAL A 85 -17.85 4.45 3.75
CA VAL A 85 -16.78 3.78 4.51
C VAL A 85 -16.29 2.57 3.71
N PHE A 86 -15.06 2.64 3.22
CA PHE A 86 -14.39 1.55 2.52
C PHE A 86 -13.41 0.84 3.48
N PRO A 87 -13.75 -0.35 4.03
CA PRO A 87 -12.82 -1.13 4.84
C PRO A 87 -11.64 -1.60 3.98
N GLU A 88 -10.54 -0.88 4.11
CA GLU A 88 -9.32 -1.03 3.32
C GLU A 88 -8.75 -2.46 3.42
N SER A 89 -8.80 -3.09 4.59
CA SER A 89 -8.31 -4.46 4.82
C SER A 89 -9.01 -5.55 4.00
N ILE A 90 -10.32 -5.40 3.73
CA ILE A 90 -11.09 -6.39 2.96
C ILE A 90 -10.68 -6.34 1.49
N TRP A 91 -10.44 -5.13 0.95
CA TRP A 91 -10.02 -4.97 -0.43
C TRP A 91 -8.68 -5.66 -0.71
N TRP A 92 -7.71 -5.54 0.19
CA TRP A 92 -6.38 -6.12 -0.05
C TRP A 92 -6.37 -7.64 0.03
N THR A 93 -7.16 -8.21 0.95
CA THR A 93 -7.26 -9.65 1.17
C THR A 93 -8.13 -10.34 0.12
N CYS A 94 -9.36 -9.87 -0.08
CA CYS A 94 -10.29 -10.43 -1.07
C CYS A 94 -11.29 -9.38 -1.58
N PRO A 95 -11.02 -8.71 -2.72
CA PRO A 95 -11.97 -7.77 -3.32
C PRO A 95 -13.33 -8.41 -3.65
N ALA A 96 -13.39 -9.72 -3.88
CA ALA A 96 -14.63 -10.42 -4.20
C ALA A 96 -15.58 -10.56 -2.99
N GLN A 97 -15.06 -10.49 -1.75
CA GLN A 97 -15.85 -10.50 -0.52
C GLN A 97 -16.31 -9.09 -0.11
N PHE A 98 -16.09 -8.11 -0.98
CA PHE A 98 -16.43 -6.73 -0.69
C PHE A 98 -17.93 -6.46 -0.89
N GLU A 99 -18.63 -6.17 0.21
CA GLU A 99 -20.01 -5.67 0.19
C GLU A 99 -20.03 -4.17 0.52
N VAL A 100 -20.65 -3.36 -0.34
CA VAL A 100 -20.95 -1.96 -0.01
C VAL A 100 -22.11 -1.94 0.96
N SER A 101 -21.82 -1.58 2.20
CA SER A 101 -22.86 -1.20 3.13
C SER A 101 -23.23 0.27 2.91
N ALA A 102 -24.47 0.52 2.45
CA ALA A 102 -25.05 1.87 2.40
C ALA A 102 -25.25 2.48 3.80
N GLN A 103 -25.20 1.65 4.85
CA GLN A 103 -25.20 2.15 6.22
C GLN A 103 -23.76 2.30 6.69
N PRO A 104 -23.35 3.48 7.19
CA PRO A 104 -22.15 3.56 8.00
C PRO A 104 -22.40 2.66 9.21
N LYS A 105 -21.83 1.45 9.23
CA LYS A 105 -21.56 0.78 10.51
C LYS A 105 -20.90 1.86 11.34
N ARG A 106 -21.42 2.18 12.54
CA ARG A 106 -20.81 3.16 13.44
C ARG A 106 -19.35 2.77 13.64
N VAL A 107 -18.46 3.26 12.77
CA VAL A 107 -17.04 3.15 12.95
C VAL A 107 -16.81 4.01 14.16
N ARG A 108 -16.47 3.37 15.28
CA ARG A 108 -16.10 4.11 16.48
C ARG A 108 -14.98 5.06 16.07
N VAL A 109 -15.19 6.35 16.29
CA VAL A 109 -14.18 7.40 16.10
C VAL A 109 -12.87 6.91 16.73
N GLY A 110 -11.79 6.88 15.95
CA GLY A 110 -10.49 6.35 16.37
C GLY A 110 -10.13 4.94 15.86
N ARG A 111 -10.99 4.25 15.10
CA ARG A 111 -10.63 2.95 14.47
C ARG A 111 -10.28 2.99 12.99
N CYS A 112 -10.39 4.14 12.34
CA CYS A 112 -9.97 4.31 10.95
C CYS A 112 -8.88 5.37 10.85
N TRP A 113 -7.94 5.13 9.95
CA TRP A 113 -6.87 6.07 9.63
C TRP A 113 -7.45 7.44 9.24
N GLN A 114 -6.82 8.51 9.72
CA GLN A 114 -7.24 9.89 9.43
C GLN A 114 -6.14 10.62 8.66
N PRO A 115 -6.50 11.34 7.58
CA PRO A 115 -5.54 12.13 6.84
C PRO A 115 -4.90 13.20 7.73
N PRO A 116 -3.64 13.57 7.43
CA PRO A 116 -2.96 14.65 8.14
C PRO A 116 -3.53 16.03 7.77
N LEU A 117 -3.11 17.05 8.52
CA LEU A 117 -3.35 18.44 8.15
C LEU A 117 -2.63 18.78 6.84
N ARG A 118 -3.13 19.80 6.13
CA ARG A 118 -2.54 20.26 4.87
C ARG A 118 -1.05 20.57 5.04
N GLY A 119 -0.23 20.05 4.13
CA GLY A 119 1.22 20.25 4.14
C GLY A 119 2.00 19.34 5.08
N VAL A 120 1.32 18.42 5.77
CA VAL A 120 1.92 17.36 6.58
C VAL A 120 1.76 16.03 5.86
N LEU A 121 2.80 15.20 5.87
CA LEU A 121 2.74 13.84 5.35
C LEU A 121 2.63 12.84 6.50
N LYS A 122 1.91 11.74 6.26
CA LYS A 122 1.83 10.61 7.20
C LYS A 122 2.39 9.36 6.56
N PHE A 123 3.23 8.65 7.28
CA PHE A 123 3.82 7.39 6.83
C PHE A 123 3.47 6.28 7.82
N ASN A 124 2.54 5.42 7.43
CA ASN A 124 2.20 4.22 8.19
C ASN A 124 3.24 3.14 7.91
N THR A 125 3.78 2.52 8.96
CA THR A 125 4.77 1.43 8.86
C THR A 125 4.36 0.25 9.70
N ASP A 126 4.70 -0.96 9.24
CA ASP A 126 4.46 -2.20 9.98
C ASP A 126 5.55 -3.25 9.67
N GLY A 127 5.84 -4.09 10.65
CA GLY A 127 6.71 -5.25 10.54
C GLY A 127 5.98 -6.56 10.87
N SER A 128 6.18 -7.58 10.04
CA SER A 128 5.58 -8.91 10.22
C SER A 128 6.64 -9.99 10.37
N ALA A 129 6.44 -10.94 11.28
CA ALA A 129 7.30 -12.11 11.44
C ALA A 129 6.46 -13.37 11.69
N ARG A 130 6.77 -14.46 10.96
CA ARG A 130 6.15 -15.79 11.10
C ARG A 130 6.96 -16.66 12.07
N GLY A 131 6.93 -16.31 13.35
CA GLY A 131 7.71 -16.97 14.41
C GLY A 131 8.49 -15.98 15.26
N LYS A 132 9.26 -16.48 16.25
CA LYS A 132 10.11 -15.67 17.14
C LYS A 132 11.44 -16.40 17.45
N PRO A 133 12.49 -16.27 16.61
CA PRO A 133 12.51 -15.58 15.31
C PRO A 133 11.85 -16.43 14.21
N GLY A 134 11.47 -15.80 13.10
CA GLY A 134 10.93 -16.49 11.93
C GLY A 134 11.02 -15.63 10.66
N PRO A 135 10.61 -16.15 9.49
CA PRO A 135 10.56 -15.38 8.25
C PRO A 135 9.79 -14.08 8.44
N ALA A 136 10.38 -12.97 8.03
CA ALA A 136 9.90 -11.64 8.33
C ALA A 136 9.87 -10.75 7.08
N GLY A 137 9.00 -9.74 7.15
CA GLY A 137 8.76 -8.77 6.12
C GLY A 137 8.33 -7.46 6.75
N PHE A 138 8.28 -6.43 5.91
CA PHE A 138 8.00 -5.07 6.33
C PHE A 138 7.28 -4.35 5.22
N GLY A 139 6.53 -3.34 5.61
CA GLY A 139 5.73 -2.57 4.68
C GLY A 139 5.42 -1.19 5.23
N GLY A 140 5.09 -0.31 4.31
CA GLY A 140 4.63 1.01 4.68
C GLY A 140 4.03 1.78 3.53
N VAL A 141 3.23 2.78 3.88
CA VAL A 141 2.53 3.65 2.95
C VAL A 141 2.58 5.09 3.42
N MET A 142 2.98 5.99 2.52
CA MET A 142 3.00 7.43 2.74
C MET A 142 1.81 8.10 2.06
N ARG A 143 1.10 8.95 2.80
CA ARG A 143 -0.13 9.61 2.37
C ARG A 143 -0.13 11.11 2.69
N ASP A 144 -0.79 11.88 1.82
CA ASP A 144 -1.02 13.31 1.97
C ASP A 144 -2.38 13.64 2.62
N GLU A 145 -2.71 14.93 2.74
CA GLU A 145 -3.96 15.44 3.30
C GLU A 145 -5.22 14.99 2.53
N ASP A 146 -5.09 14.66 1.25
CA ASP A 146 -6.17 14.16 0.40
C ASP A 146 -6.28 12.63 0.47
N SER A 147 -5.54 11.98 1.39
CA SER A 147 -5.40 10.52 1.51
C SER A 147 -4.79 9.85 0.27
N ARG A 148 -4.12 10.61 -0.60
CA ARG A 148 -3.44 10.07 -1.79
C ARG A 148 -2.16 9.42 -1.36
N ILE A 149 -1.85 8.27 -1.94
CA ILE A 149 -0.56 7.63 -1.75
C ILE A 149 0.46 8.35 -2.58
N LEU A 150 1.56 8.74 -1.94
CA LEU A 150 2.73 9.31 -2.59
C LEU A 150 3.86 8.29 -2.72
N GLY A 151 3.91 7.32 -1.81
CA GLY A 151 4.90 6.26 -1.81
C GLY A 151 4.46 5.08 -0.98
N LEU A 152 4.92 3.89 -1.33
CA LEU A 152 4.76 2.68 -0.53
C LEU A 152 5.93 1.74 -0.75
N PHE A 153 6.10 0.83 0.20
CA PHE A 153 7.06 -0.26 0.09
C PHE A 153 6.53 -1.54 0.73
N SER A 154 7.07 -2.66 0.28
CA SER A 154 6.84 -4.00 0.84
C SER A 154 8.02 -4.88 0.47
N GLY A 155 8.63 -5.55 1.43
CA GLY A 155 9.81 -6.38 1.15
C GLY A 155 10.10 -7.44 2.20
N PRO A 156 11.05 -8.34 1.92
CA PRO A 156 11.51 -9.33 2.88
C PRO A 156 12.56 -8.75 3.83
N LEU A 157 12.60 -9.27 5.06
CA LEU A 157 13.63 -8.95 6.05
C LEU A 157 14.49 -10.18 6.45
N GLY A 158 14.21 -11.36 5.88
CA GLY A 158 14.90 -12.59 6.27
C GLY A 158 14.30 -13.18 7.55
N VAL A 159 15.12 -13.62 8.50
CA VAL A 159 14.65 -14.26 9.75
C VAL A 159 14.95 -13.36 10.94
N MET A 160 13.89 -12.88 11.61
CA MET A 160 13.99 -12.04 12.81
C MET A 160 12.70 -12.11 13.64
N ASP A 161 12.66 -11.39 14.77
CA ASP A 161 11.43 -11.23 15.54
C ASP A 161 10.59 -10.03 15.07
N SER A 162 9.35 -9.98 15.53
CA SER A 162 8.39 -8.93 15.16
C SER A 162 8.88 -7.53 15.54
N ASN A 163 9.53 -7.36 16.70
CA ASN A 163 9.93 -6.03 17.17
C ASN A 163 11.07 -5.47 16.30
N GLU A 164 12.00 -6.33 15.89
CA GLU A 164 13.05 -5.96 14.94
C GLU A 164 12.45 -5.60 13.57
N ALA A 165 11.48 -6.37 13.08
CA ALA A 165 10.81 -6.08 11.81
C ALA A 165 10.13 -4.69 11.81
N GLU A 166 9.45 -4.35 12.91
CA GLU A 166 8.76 -3.07 13.10
C GLU A 166 9.73 -1.88 13.06
N VAL A 167 10.87 -1.98 13.76
CA VAL A 167 11.89 -0.91 13.76
C VAL A 167 12.53 -0.77 12.38
N ARG A 168 12.80 -1.88 11.68
CA ARG A 168 13.33 -1.85 10.32
C ARG A 168 12.35 -1.25 9.33
N ALA A 169 11.04 -1.42 9.54
CA ALA A 169 10.01 -0.73 8.76
C ALA A 169 10.09 0.79 8.91
N ILE A 170 10.24 1.28 10.14
CA ILE A 170 10.44 2.70 10.43
C ILE A 170 11.72 3.22 9.79
N ALA A 171 12.84 2.51 9.96
CA ALA A 171 14.13 2.91 9.38
C ALA A 171 14.07 3.04 7.86
N PHE A 172 13.41 2.08 7.18
CA PHE A 172 13.26 2.14 5.74
C PHE A 172 12.36 3.29 5.27
N ALA A 173 11.26 3.56 5.98
CA ALA A 173 10.40 4.69 5.68
C ALA A 173 11.17 6.02 5.74
N LEU A 174 12.00 6.20 6.77
CA LEU A 174 12.87 7.37 6.92
C LEU A 174 13.91 7.48 5.78
N GLY A 175 14.57 6.37 5.44
CA GLY A 175 15.50 6.33 4.31
C GLY A 175 14.83 6.69 2.97
N LEU A 176 13.59 6.22 2.76
CA LEU A 176 12.82 6.52 1.56
C LEU A 176 12.40 7.99 1.49
N ILE A 177 12.06 8.60 2.63
CA ILE A 177 11.78 10.05 2.72
C ILE A 177 12.99 10.87 2.28
N GLN A 178 14.19 10.48 2.72
CA GLN A 178 15.43 11.16 2.37
C GLN A 178 15.79 10.99 0.89
N GLU A 179 15.70 9.77 0.36
CA GLU A 179 16.07 9.47 -1.03
C GLU A 179 15.19 10.24 -2.04
N ARG A 180 13.91 10.41 -1.71
CA ARG A 180 12.92 10.96 -2.64
C ARG A 180 12.72 12.47 -2.54
N GLU A 181 13.34 13.12 -1.55
CA GLU A 181 13.21 14.54 -1.29
C GLU A 181 11.74 15.03 -1.33
N TRP A 182 10.83 14.23 -0.78
CA TRP A 182 9.41 14.60 -0.73
C TRP A 182 9.23 15.94 -0.01
N ARG A 183 8.17 16.70 -0.31
CA ARG A 183 7.98 18.08 0.19
C ARG A 183 8.58 18.32 1.58
N LYS A 184 9.65 19.12 1.66
CA LYS A 184 10.30 19.49 2.94
C LYS A 184 9.24 20.09 3.87
N GLY A 185 9.15 19.58 5.10
CA GLY A 185 8.07 19.90 6.02
C GLY A 185 7.94 18.90 7.15
N CYS A 186 6.75 18.79 7.74
CA CYS A 186 6.46 17.85 8.83
C CYS A 186 6.03 16.49 8.27
N VAL A 187 6.64 15.43 8.80
CA VAL A 187 6.28 14.04 8.48
C VAL A 187 6.00 13.29 9.77
N ILE A 188 4.82 12.67 9.84
CA ILE A 188 4.39 11.86 10.97
C ILE A 188 4.57 10.38 10.58
N ILE A 189 5.47 9.67 11.27
CA ILE A 189 5.59 8.22 11.19
C ILE A 189 4.58 7.60 12.16
N GLU A 190 3.68 6.76 11.64
CA GLU A 190 2.64 6.08 12.39
C GLU A 190 2.91 4.58 12.46
N SER A 191 2.81 3.98 13.64
CA SER A 191 2.90 2.53 13.87
C SER A 191 1.94 2.11 14.99
N ASP A 192 1.46 0.87 14.94
CA ASP A 192 0.70 0.23 16.02
C ASP A 192 1.60 -0.52 17.02
N SER A 193 2.91 -0.51 16.84
CA SER A 193 3.88 -1.06 17.78
C SER A 193 4.37 -0.01 18.78
N GLN A 194 3.76 0.00 19.97
CA GLN A 194 4.23 0.85 21.07
C GLN A 194 5.68 0.55 21.47
N VAL A 195 6.14 -0.69 21.31
CA VAL A 195 7.54 -1.08 21.61
C VAL A 195 8.48 -0.39 20.62
N ALA A 196 8.23 -0.52 19.32
CA ALA A 196 9.07 0.11 18.30
C ALA A 196 9.09 1.63 18.47
N LEU A 197 7.92 2.26 18.66
CA LEU A 197 7.81 3.70 18.91
C LEU A 197 8.58 4.12 20.17
N SER A 198 8.50 3.33 21.25
CA SER A 198 9.25 3.63 22.49
C SER A 198 10.76 3.53 22.31
N TRP A 199 11.23 2.63 21.45
CA TRP A 199 12.66 2.50 21.15
C TRP A 199 13.15 3.68 20.30
N VAL A 200 12.47 4.01 19.20
CA VAL A 200 12.92 5.09 18.30
C VAL A 200 12.80 6.50 18.89
N THR A 201 11.96 6.69 19.92
CA THR A 201 11.81 7.98 20.61
C THR A 201 12.72 8.13 21.83
N GLN A 202 13.23 7.03 22.38
CA GLN A 202 14.01 7.04 23.62
C GLN A 202 15.33 6.29 23.40
N SER A 203 16.39 7.04 23.11
CA SER A 203 17.72 6.48 22.81
C SER A 203 18.28 5.56 23.90
N THR A 204 17.86 5.75 25.16
CA THR A 204 18.23 4.89 26.30
C THR A 204 17.64 3.48 26.23
N LYS A 205 16.63 3.25 25.38
CA LYS A 205 15.93 1.97 25.27
C LYS A 205 16.37 1.14 24.06
N HIS A 206 17.31 1.60 23.25
CA HIS A 206 17.80 0.88 22.07
C HIS A 206 18.38 -0.49 22.44
N PRO A 207 17.81 -1.62 21.95
CA PRO A 207 18.51 -2.89 22.02
C PRO A 207 19.85 -2.82 21.29
N TRP A 208 20.95 -3.20 21.97
CA TRP A 208 22.31 -3.12 21.41
C TRP A 208 22.46 -3.82 20.06
N ARG A 209 21.73 -4.93 19.85
CA ARG A 209 21.77 -5.71 18.61
C ARG A 209 21.28 -4.95 17.37
N LEU A 210 20.49 -3.88 17.57
CA LEU A 210 19.93 -3.05 16.50
C LEU A 210 20.60 -1.67 16.46
N TRP A 211 21.77 -1.51 17.08
CA TRP A 211 22.46 -0.23 17.19
C TRP A 211 22.62 0.49 15.85
N GLU A 212 23.03 -0.23 14.80
CA GLU A 212 23.18 0.34 13.45
C GLU A 212 21.85 0.86 12.88
N VAL A 213 20.75 0.16 13.14
CA VAL A 213 19.42 0.57 12.69
C VAL A 213 18.99 1.85 13.39
N PHE A 214 19.20 1.94 14.70
CA PHE A 214 18.88 3.15 15.45
C PHE A 214 19.78 4.32 15.10
N LEU A 215 21.07 4.10 14.86
CA LEU A 215 21.96 5.15 14.40
C LEU A 215 21.48 5.75 13.08
N ALA A 216 21.01 4.91 12.15
CA ALA A 216 20.43 5.38 10.88
C ALA A 216 19.12 6.16 11.10
N ILE A 217 18.27 5.72 12.03
CA ILE A 217 17.04 6.45 12.40
C ILE A 217 17.38 7.81 13.02
N ASP A 218 18.29 7.86 13.99
CA ASP A 218 18.70 9.09 14.67
C ASP A 218 19.31 10.10 13.68
N GLN A 219 20.18 9.63 12.79
CA GLN A 219 20.72 10.44 11.70
C GLN A 219 19.60 10.95 10.80
N ALA A 220 18.60 10.13 10.50
CA ALA A 220 17.52 10.54 9.63
C ALA A 220 16.59 11.59 10.24
N CYS A 221 16.36 11.52 11.54
CA CYS A 221 15.60 12.51 12.30
C CYS A 221 16.30 13.87 12.41
N GLN A 222 17.61 13.95 12.16
CA GLN A 222 18.37 15.22 12.20
C GLN A 222 18.33 16.01 10.88
N VAL A 223 17.73 15.46 9.81
CA VAL A 223 17.68 16.08 8.47
C VAL A 223 16.48 17.04 8.35
N ALA A 224 16.34 17.72 7.21
CA ALA A 224 15.44 18.84 6.90
C ALA A 224 13.91 18.65 7.09
N TYR A 225 13.45 17.57 7.74
CA TYR A 225 12.05 17.31 8.05
C TYR A 225 11.80 17.40 9.55
N ASP A 226 10.65 17.91 9.94
CA ASP A 226 10.14 17.75 11.30
C ASP A 226 9.50 16.36 11.42
N ILE A 227 10.28 15.38 11.90
CA ILE A 227 9.85 13.99 12.06
C ILE A 227 9.15 13.80 13.40
N GLN A 228 7.91 13.32 13.37
CA GLN A 228 7.13 12.99 14.56
C GLN A 228 6.75 11.51 14.55
N PHE A 229 6.85 10.84 15.69
CA PHE A 229 6.43 9.45 15.86
C PHE A 229 5.10 9.39 16.60
N CYS A 230 4.11 8.71 16.02
CA CYS A 230 2.76 8.64 16.56
C CYS A 230 2.24 7.20 16.63
N TYR A 231 1.60 6.86 17.74
CA TYR A 231 0.90 5.60 17.87
C TYR A 231 -0.47 5.65 17.18
N VAL A 232 -0.79 4.61 16.42
CA VAL A 232 -2.13 4.38 15.88
C VAL A 232 -2.66 3.01 16.27
N PRO A 233 -3.97 2.83 16.47
CA PRO A 233 -4.54 1.51 16.64
C PRO A 233 -4.34 0.63 15.40
N ARG A 234 -4.25 -0.68 15.58
CA ARG A 234 -4.06 -1.64 14.49
C ARG A 234 -5.11 -1.54 13.39
N GLU A 235 -6.36 -1.22 13.75
CA GLU A 235 -7.44 -1.02 12.77
C GLU A 235 -7.18 0.18 11.84
N ALA A 236 -6.37 1.15 12.29
CA ALA A 236 -5.93 2.30 11.51
C ALA A 236 -4.62 2.03 10.74
N ASN A 237 -3.88 0.96 11.04
CA ASN A 237 -2.61 0.60 10.38
C ASN A 237 -2.76 -0.53 9.35
N GLY A 238 -3.99 -0.94 9.03
CA GLY A 238 -4.26 -2.17 8.29
C GLY A 238 -3.59 -2.28 6.92
N PHE A 239 -3.35 -1.17 6.21
CA PHE A 239 -2.68 -1.24 4.92
C PHE A 239 -1.18 -1.52 5.04
N ALA A 240 -0.50 -0.91 6.02
CA ALA A 240 0.89 -1.23 6.30
C ALA A 240 1.04 -2.69 6.76
N ASP A 241 0.11 -3.21 7.57
CA ASP A 241 0.07 -4.62 8.00
C ASP A 241 -0.05 -5.60 6.82
N VAL A 242 -0.88 -5.27 5.83
CA VAL A 242 -0.94 -6.07 4.60
C VAL A 242 0.38 -6.01 3.83
N LEU A 243 0.95 -4.81 3.65
CA LEU A 243 2.24 -4.65 2.97
C LEU A 243 3.37 -5.43 3.67
N ALA A 244 3.38 -5.47 5.00
CA ALA A 244 4.37 -6.19 5.78
C ALA A 244 4.22 -7.71 5.65
N LYS A 245 2.98 -8.22 5.73
CA LYS A 245 2.66 -9.65 5.56
C LYS A 245 3.01 -10.16 4.17
N GLU A 246 2.66 -9.40 3.13
CA GLU A 246 3.05 -9.70 1.74
C GLU A 246 4.58 -9.63 1.59
N GLY A 247 5.23 -8.71 2.31
CA GLY A 247 6.68 -8.56 2.33
C GLY A 247 7.42 -9.84 2.72
N VAL A 248 6.85 -10.64 3.62
CA VAL A 248 7.46 -11.91 4.08
C VAL A 248 7.71 -12.87 2.91
N ASP A 249 6.82 -12.89 1.91
CA ASP A 249 6.86 -13.82 0.79
C ASP A 249 7.53 -13.23 -0.47
N ARG A 250 8.00 -11.98 -0.40
CA ARG A 250 8.68 -11.33 -1.53
C ARG A 250 10.12 -11.79 -1.64
N ILE A 251 10.61 -11.83 -2.88
CA ILE A 251 12.03 -12.12 -3.19
C ILE A 251 12.89 -10.86 -3.03
N SER A 252 12.32 -9.68 -3.29
CA SER A 252 13.01 -8.39 -3.23
C SER A 252 12.08 -7.30 -2.70
N THR A 253 12.69 -6.21 -2.23
CA THR A 253 11.94 -5.04 -1.77
C THR A 253 11.29 -4.32 -2.95
N PHE A 254 9.97 -4.27 -2.91
CA PHE A 254 9.17 -3.49 -3.83
C PHE A 254 8.95 -2.09 -3.28
N VAL A 255 9.20 -1.09 -4.12
CA VAL A 255 8.94 0.33 -3.85
C VAL A 255 8.17 0.91 -5.02
N ALA A 256 7.09 1.60 -4.72
CA ALA A 256 6.31 2.37 -5.69
C ALA A 256 6.13 3.80 -5.18
N CYS A 257 6.49 4.79 -6.00
CA CYS A 257 6.22 6.20 -5.78
C CYS A 257 5.24 6.67 -6.85
N ILE A 258 4.24 7.46 -6.46
CA ILE A 258 3.11 7.88 -7.31
C ILE A 258 3.19 9.38 -7.53
#